data_AF-A0A380KK72-F1
#
_entry.id   AF-A0A380KK72-F1
#
_cell.length_a   1.000
_cell.length_b   1.000
_cell.length_c   1.000
_cell.angle_alpha   90.00
_cell.angle_beta   90.00
_cell.angle_gamma   90.00
#
_symmetry.space_group_name_H-M   'P 1'
#
loop_
_entity.id
_entity.type
_entity.pdbx_description
1 polymer ?
#
loop_
_entity_poly.entity_id
_entity_poly.type
_entity_poly.pdbx_seq_one_letter_code
_entity_poly.pdbx_strand_id
1 'polypeptide(L)'
;MWVFSAVPEKMLMVYTMVFGAHLLPYSWRYKSRTYFVFAILIPILALVLGHMASMTYLSLVMVFLEIVFAMLLQVELNANK
;
A
#
# COMPACT_ATOMS: atom_id res chain seq x y z
N MET A 1 8.44 -8.37 15.05
CA MET A 1 7.11 -7.72 15.01
C MET A 1 6.12 -8.63 15.73
N TRP A 2 5.29 -8.13 16.65
CA TRP A 2 4.44 -8.94 17.54
C TRP A 2 3.53 -9.93 16.79
N VAL A 3 3.09 -9.57 15.59
CA VAL A 3 2.22 -10.38 14.73
C VAL A 3 2.87 -11.71 14.34
N PHE A 4 4.21 -11.80 14.19
CA PHE A 4 4.87 -13.07 13.88
C PHE A 4 4.72 -14.10 14.98
N SER A 5 4.66 -13.64 16.23
CA SER A 5 4.52 -14.50 17.39
C SER A 5 3.05 -14.77 17.73
N ALA A 6 2.17 -13.80 17.49
CA ALA A 6 0.76 -13.89 17.86
C ALA A 6 -0.13 -14.51 16.76
N VAL A 7 0.02 -14.06 15.51
CA VAL A 7 -0.83 -14.46 14.38
C VAL A 7 -0.01 -14.43 13.06
N PRO A 8 0.90 -15.40 12.86
CA PRO A 8 1.82 -15.40 11.72
C PRO A 8 1.09 -15.41 10.36
N GLU A 9 -0.12 -15.96 10.28
CA GLU A 9 -0.92 -16.01 9.05
C GLU A 9 -1.40 -14.63 8.59
N LYS A 10 -1.43 -13.63 9.49
CA LYS A 10 -1.81 -12.25 9.19
C LYS A 10 -0.62 -11.32 8.99
N MET A 11 0.60 -11.85 8.96
CA MET A 11 1.82 -11.05 8.78
C MET A 11 1.81 -10.25 7.48
N LEU A 12 1.37 -10.86 6.37
CA LEU A 12 1.32 -10.19 5.08
C LEU A 12 0.43 -8.94 5.15
N MET A 13 -0.76 -9.06 5.73
CA MET A 13 -1.68 -7.94 5.92
C MET A 13 -0.99 -6.76 6.63
N VAL A 14 -0.34 -7.01 7.77
CA VAL A 14 0.25 -5.92 8.56
C VAL A 14 1.49 -5.35 7.86
N TYR A 15 2.28 -6.17 7.17
CA TYR A 15 3.35 -5.68 6.30
C TYR A 15 2.84 -4.78 5.18
N THR A 16 1.74 -5.16 4.53
CA THR A 16 1.10 -4.32 3.51
C THR A 16 0.63 -2.98 4.10
N MET A 17 0.04 -2.98 5.30
CA MET A 17 -0.36 -1.75 5.99
C MET A 17 0.83 -0.85 6.30
N VAL A 18 1.91 -1.44 6.83
CA VAL A 18 3.14 -0.71 7.16
C VAL A 18 3.73 -0.11 5.88
N PHE A 19 3.86 -0.91 4.82
CA PHE A 19 4.35 -0.45 3.52
C PHE A 19 3.55 0.76 3.00
N GLY A 20 2.22 0.66 2.97
CA GLY A 20 1.36 1.76 2.53
C GLY A 20 1.57 3.02 3.37
N ALA A 21 1.57 2.90 4.70
CA ALA A 21 1.79 4.06 5.58
C ALA A 21 3.14 4.75 5.35
N HIS A 22 4.18 4.01 4.97
CA HIS A 22 5.51 4.57 4.64
C HIS A 22 5.53 5.35 3.32
N LEU A 23 4.44 5.36 2.55
CA LEU A 23 4.31 6.23 1.39
C LEU A 23 4.02 7.70 1.78
N LEU A 24 3.54 7.94 3.00
CA LEU A 24 3.17 9.29 3.45
C LEU A 24 4.36 10.28 3.52
N PRO A 25 5.54 9.91 4.07
CA PRO A 25 6.72 10.78 4.02
C PRO A 25 7.13 11.19 2.59
N TYR A 26 6.97 10.30 1.61
CA TYR A 26 7.26 10.62 0.21
C TYR A 26 6.28 11.64 -0.35
N SER A 27 5.01 11.60 0.05
CA SER A 27 4.05 12.66 -0.30
C SER A 27 4.54 14.03 0.16
N TRP A 28 5.06 14.15 1.38
CA TRP A 28 5.56 15.43 1.90
C TRP A 28 6.82 15.91 1.17
N ARG A 29 7.74 14.98 0.91
CA ARG A 29 9.04 15.27 0.28
C ARG A 29 8.92 15.64 -1.19
N TYR A 30 8.02 14.98 -1.92
CA TYR A 30 7.81 15.19 -3.35
C TYR A 30 6.59 16.06 -3.65
N LYS A 31 5.86 16.51 -2.63
CA LYS A 31 4.58 17.24 -2.76
C LYS A 31 3.58 16.52 -3.69
N SER A 32 3.62 15.19 -3.69
CA SER A 32 2.84 14.35 -4.60
C SER A 32 1.51 13.95 -3.96
N ARG A 33 0.44 14.10 -4.74
CA ARG A 33 -0.91 13.64 -4.38
C ARG A 33 -1.04 12.13 -4.53
N THR A 34 -0.35 11.54 -5.50
CA THR A 34 -0.39 10.08 -5.73
C THR A 34 0.15 9.35 -4.51
N TYR A 35 1.31 9.73 -3.98
CA TYR A 35 1.85 9.16 -2.74
C TYR A 35 0.87 9.32 -1.57
N PHE A 36 0.20 10.47 -1.44
CA PHE A 36 -0.74 10.72 -0.34
C PHE A 36 -1.95 9.77 -0.39
N VAL A 37 -2.58 9.66 -1.55
CA VAL A 37 -3.77 8.81 -1.74
C VAL A 37 -3.43 7.34 -1.47
N PHE A 38 -2.33 6.85 -2.05
CA PHE A 38 -1.92 5.45 -1.87
C PHE A 38 -1.47 5.16 -0.43
N ALA A 39 -0.89 6.13 0.28
CA ALA A 39 -0.50 5.96 1.67
C ALA A 39 -1.67 5.68 2.63
N ILE A 40 -2.88 6.13 2.26
CA ILE A 40 -4.12 5.91 3.03
C ILE A 40 -4.89 4.71 2.46
N LEU A 41 -4.95 4.60 1.14
CA LEU A 41 -5.71 3.55 0.44
C LEU A 41 -5.16 2.15 0.74
N ILE A 42 -3.85 1.95 0.64
CA ILE A 42 -3.22 0.64 0.80
C ILE A 42 -3.46 0.07 2.21
N PRO A 43 -3.24 0.81 3.32
CA PRO A 43 -3.50 0.26 4.65
C PRO A 43 -4.97 -0.09 4.91
N ILE A 44 -5.91 0.72 4.40
CA ILE A 44 -7.34 0.45 4.54
C ILE A 44 -7.73 -0.81 3.76
N LEU A 45 -7.29 -0.92 2.50
CA LEU A 45 -7.55 -2.11 1.69
C LEU A 45 -6.92 -3.36 2.28
N ALA A 46 -5.69 -3.26 2.78
CA ALA A 46 -5.01 -4.36 3.45
C ALA A 46 -5.79 -4.83 4.68
N LEU A 47 -6.30 -3.91 5.51
CA LEU A 47 -7.09 -4.25 6.69
C LEU A 47 -8.38 -4.99 6.31
N VAL A 48 -9.13 -4.48 5.33
CA VAL A 48 -10.40 -5.08 4.88
C VAL A 48 -10.15 -6.44 4.23
N LEU A 49 -9.28 -6.50 3.23
CA LEU A 49 -9.03 -7.73 2.47
C LEU A 49 -8.26 -8.77 3.26
N GLY A 50 -7.32 -8.36 4.11
CA GLY A 50 -6.56 -9.26 4.97
C GLY A 50 -7.43 -9.92 6.05
N HIS A 51 -8.59 -9.35 6.37
CA HIS A 51 -9.58 -9.97 7.26
C HIS A 51 -10.59 -10.84 6.50
N MET A 52 -11.07 -10.39 5.33
CA MET A 52 -12.16 -11.03 4.59
C MET A 52 -11.71 -12.08 3.56
N ALA A 53 -10.45 -12.04 3.11
CA ALA A 53 -9.95 -12.87 2.01
C ALA A 53 -8.66 -13.61 2.37
N SER A 54 -8.20 -14.48 1.45
CA SER A 54 -6.93 -15.17 1.58
C SER A 54 -5.74 -14.22 1.36
N MET A 55 -4.59 -14.54 1.96
CA MET A 55 -3.37 -13.75 1.77
C MET A 55 -2.90 -13.74 0.31
N THR A 56 -3.15 -14.82 -0.45
CA THR A 56 -2.89 -14.87 -1.90
C THR A 56 -3.72 -13.84 -2.66
N TYR A 57 -5.01 -13.68 -2.31
CA TYR A 57 -5.86 -12.66 -2.92
C TYR A 57 -5.36 -11.25 -2.61
N LEU A 58 -4.99 -10.98 -1.36
CA LEU A 58 -4.37 -9.71 -0.96
C LEU A 58 -3.10 -9.42 -1.77
N SER A 59 -2.22 -10.41 -1.95
CA SER A 59 -1.00 -10.25 -2.76
C SER A 59 -1.30 -9.86 -4.20
N LEU A 60 -2.29 -10.50 -4.84
CA LEU A 60 -2.66 -10.19 -6.22
C LEU A 60 -3.21 -8.77 -6.35
N VAL A 61 -4.05 -8.34 -5.40
CA VAL A 61 -4.57 -6.96 -5.36
C VAL A 61 -3.42 -5.97 -5.18
N MET A 62 -2.45 -6.28 -4.31
CA MET A 62 -1.29 -5.41 -4.10
C MET A 62 -0.41 -5.29 -5.34
N VAL A 63 -0.14 -6.38 -6.05
CA VAL A 63 0.62 -6.32 -7.32
C VAL A 63 -0.09 -5.42 -8.34
N PHE A 64 -1.40 -5.56 -8.48
CA PHE A 64 -2.19 -4.69 -9.36
C PHE A 64 -2.12 -3.21 -8.92
N LEU A 65 -2.30 -2.94 -7.62
CA LEU A 65 -2.22 -1.58 -7.08
C LEU A 65 -0.84 -0.94 -7.28
N GLU A 66 0.25 -1.69 -7.15
CA GLU A 66 1.61 -1.18 -7.39
C GLU A 66 1.84 -0.80 -8.85
N ILE A 67 1.29 -1.57 -9.79
CA ILE A 67 1.36 -1.23 -11.22
C ILE A 67 0.60 0.07 -11.48
N VAL A 68 -0.62 0.21 -10.94
CA VAL A 68 -1.43 1.43 -11.04
C VAL A 68 -0.72 2.62 -10.39
N PHE A 69 -0.15 2.41 -9.21
CA PHE A 69 0.60 3.41 -8.46
C PHE A 69 1.79 3.95 -9.27
N ALA A 70 2.60 3.06 -9.84
CA ALA A 70 3.75 3.43 -10.67
C ALA A 70 3.33 4.22 -11.92
N MET A 71 2.25 3.80 -12.60
CA MET A 71 1.72 4.52 -13.76
C MET A 71 1.23 5.92 -13.38
N LEU A 72 0.48 6.06 -12.28
CA LEU A 72 0.00 7.35 -11.81
C LEU A 72 1.13 8.29 -11.39
N LEU A 73 2.18 7.76 -10.74
CA LEU A 73 3.38 8.53 -10.44
C LEU A 73 4.08 9.03 -11.71
N GLN A 74 4.16 8.21 -12.76
CA GLN A 74 4.74 8.61 -14.03
C GLN A 74 3.91 9.72 -14.71
N VAL A 75 2.59 9.63 -14.64
CA VAL A 75 1.68 10.67 -15.15
C VAL A 75 1.84 11.96 -14.36
N GLU A 76 1.84 11.90 -13.02
CA GLU A 76 2.05 13.06 -12.15
C GLU A 76 3.42 13.71 -12.39
N LEU A 77 4.47 12.91 -12.56
CA LEU A 77 5.80 13.41 -12.88
C LEU A 77 5.82 14.15 -14.23
N ASN A 78 5.15 13.62 -15.24
CA ASN A 78 5.10 14.26 -16.56
C ASN A 78 4.22 15.51 -16.60
N ALA A 79 3.17 15.59 -15.76
CA ALA A 79 2.32 16.77 -15.65
C ALA A 79 2.98 17.94 -14.88
N ASN A 80 3.98 17.63 -14.04
CA ASN A 80 4.71 18.60 -13.23
C ASN A 80 6.07 19.01 -13.82
N LYS A 81 6.39 18.59 -15.06
CA LYS A 81 7.51 19.10 -15.85
C LYS A 81 7.12 20.40 -16.54
#